data_AF-A0A418X746-F1
#
_entry.id   AF-A0A418X746-F1
#
_cell.length_a   1.000
_cell.length_b   1.000
_cell.length_c   1.000
_cell.angle_alpha   90.00
_cell.angle_beta   90.00
_cell.angle_gamma   90.00
#
_symmetry.space_group_name_H-M   'P 1'
#
loop_
_entity.id
_entity.type
_entity.pdbx_description
1 polymer ?
#
loop_
_entity_poly.entity_id
_entity_poly.type
_entity_poly.pdbx_seq_one_letter_code
_entity_poly.pdbx_strand_id
1 'polypeptide(L)'
;MVGQPQSYGAVPSMWSDQYDVKLQTCGWLRDSGEIVRGEAGSAKFMMLYRDDAGLVVGALGINQAKDMRFAQKLIEKRIAVDPALLADPKQDLRKLAQ
;
A
#
# COMPACT_ATOMS: atom_id res chain seq x y z
N MET A 1 8.86 7.02 -25.66
CA MET A 1 9.50 7.25 -26.99
C MET A 1 11.01 7.18 -26.80
N VAL A 2 11.74 6.59 -27.75
CA VAL A 2 13.21 6.62 -27.72
C VAL A 2 13.68 8.07 -27.97
N GLY A 3 14.71 8.53 -27.25
CA GLY A 3 15.32 9.86 -27.43
C GLY A 3 14.90 10.94 -26.43
N GLN A 4 13.96 10.67 -25.52
CA GLN A 4 13.63 11.57 -24.41
C GLN A 4 14.02 10.93 -23.07
N PRO A 5 14.98 11.50 -22.32
CA PRO A 5 15.33 10.98 -21.01
C PRO A 5 14.17 11.21 -20.04
N GLN A 6 13.67 10.13 -19.45
CA GLN A 6 12.65 10.15 -18.41
C GLN A 6 13.15 9.36 -17.20
N SER A 7 13.05 9.96 -16.02
CA SER A 7 13.39 9.25 -14.79
C SER A 7 12.40 8.11 -14.55
N TYR A 8 12.91 6.91 -14.27
CA TYR A 8 12.08 5.76 -13.91
C TYR A 8 11.69 5.87 -12.43
N GLY A 9 10.45 6.27 -12.19
CA GLY A 9 9.88 6.45 -10.84
C GLY A 9 8.62 5.63 -10.59
N ALA A 10 8.40 4.54 -11.34
CA ALA A 10 7.24 3.69 -11.13
C ALA A 10 7.34 2.97 -9.78
N VAL A 11 6.25 2.93 -9.02
CA VAL A 11 6.18 2.15 -7.79
C VAL A 11 6.21 0.65 -8.15
N PRO A 12 7.17 -0.14 -7.62
CA PRO A 12 7.20 -1.58 -7.85
C PRO A 12 5.89 -2.22 -7.40
N SER A 13 5.36 -3.15 -8.17
CA SER A 13 4.12 -3.86 -7.82
C SER A 13 4.17 -5.31 -8.27
N MET A 14 3.55 -6.19 -7.49
CA MET A 14 3.41 -7.60 -7.80
C MET A 14 2.01 -8.07 -7.37
N TRP A 15 1.53 -9.14 -7.99
CA TRP A 15 0.29 -9.79 -7.60
C TRP A 15 0.43 -11.29 -7.78
N SER A 16 -0.40 -12.03 -7.04
CA SER A 16 -0.51 -13.48 -7.13
C SER A 16 -1.95 -13.86 -6.84
N ASP A 17 -2.52 -14.73 -7.68
CA ASP A 17 -3.78 -15.40 -7.41
C ASP A 17 -3.45 -16.81 -6.91
N GLN A 18 -3.85 -17.13 -5.68
CA GLN A 18 -3.63 -18.42 -5.04
C GLN A 18 -4.97 -18.93 -4.50
N TYR A 19 -5.60 -19.86 -5.21
CA TYR A 19 -6.95 -20.33 -4.86
C TYR A 19 -7.95 -19.17 -4.76
N ASP A 20 -8.60 -19.00 -3.61
CA ASP A 20 -9.54 -17.93 -3.27
C ASP A 20 -8.85 -16.65 -2.74
N VAL A 21 -7.52 -16.62 -2.72
CA VAL A 21 -6.71 -15.51 -2.22
C VAL A 21 -6.15 -14.69 -3.39
N LYS A 22 -6.54 -13.42 -3.44
CA LYS A 22 -5.89 -12.40 -4.28
C LYS A 22 -4.87 -11.62 -3.47
N LEU A 23 -3.60 -11.92 -3.67
CA LEU A 23 -2.49 -11.22 -3.04
C LEU A 23 -1.97 -10.12 -3.98
N GLN A 24 -1.80 -8.92 -3.44
CA GLN A 24 -1.21 -7.79 -4.16
C GLN A 24 -0.20 -7.07 -3.28
N THR A 25 0.89 -6.61 -3.88
CA THR A 25 1.89 -5.78 -3.21
C THR A 25 2.23 -4.56 -4.05
N CYS A 26 2.57 -3.45 -3.37
CA CYS A 26 3.19 -2.30 -4.00
C CYS A 26 4.25 -1.68 -3.07
N GLY A 27 5.28 -1.08 -3.66
CA GLY A 27 6.38 -0.46 -2.91
C GLY A 27 7.28 -1.47 -2.20
N TRP A 28 7.84 -1.05 -1.07
CA TRP A 28 8.87 -1.77 -0.32
C TRP A 28 8.31 -2.25 1.02
N LEU A 29 8.36 -3.56 1.26
CA LEU A 29 7.80 -4.21 2.46
C LEU A 29 8.85 -4.48 3.55
N ARG A 30 9.99 -3.78 3.51
CA ARG A 30 11.16 -4.08 4.36
C ARG A 30 11.29 -3.17 5.59
N ASP A 31 10.44 -2.16 5.69
CA ASP A 31 10.54 -1.13 6.72
C ASP A 31 9.76 -1.48 8.00
N SER A 32 10.25 -1.02 9.15
CA SER A 32 9.83 -1.41 10.51
C SER A 32 8.49 -0.83 10.97
N GLY A 33 7.83 0.01 10.16
CA GLY A 33 6.56 0.67 10.48
C GLY A 33 5.31 -0.07 9.98
N GLU A 34 5.23 -1.38 10.23
CA GLU A 34 4.08 -2.18 9.79
C GLU A 34 2.79 -1.80 10.52
N ILE A 35 1.74 -1.52 9.76
CA ILE A 35 0.40 -1.22 10.25
C ILE A 35 -0.58 -2.20 9.63
N VAL A 36 -1.27 -2.97 10.46
CA VAL A 36 -2.35 -3.85 10.04
C VAL A 36 -3.66 -3.07 9.99
N ARG A 37 -4.36 -3.19 8.85
CA ARG A 37 -5.70 -2.66 8.62
C ARG A 37 -6.68 -3.83 8.44
N GLY A 38 -7.53 -4.04 9.44
CA GLY A 38 -8.36 -5.23 9.58
C GLY A 38 -7.75 -6.25 10.55
N GLU A 39 -7.96 -7.53 10.30
CA GLU A 39 -7.45 -8.62 11.15
C GLU A 39 -6.45 -9.48 10.35
N ALA A 40 -5.21 -9.55 10.83
CA ALA A 40 -4.16 -10.34 10.18
C ALA A 40 -4.53 -11.83 10.17
N GLY A 41 -4.34 -12.50 9.02
CA GLY A 41 -4.70 -13.90 8.84
C GLY A 41 -6.18 -14.15 8.52
N SER A 42 -7.02 -13.11 8.54
CA SER A 42 -8.39 -13.20 8.00
C SER A 42 -8.39 -13.32 6.46
N ALA A 43 -9.54 -13.67 5.88
CA ALA A 43 -9.70 -13.77 4.43
C ALA A 43 -9.54 -12.42 3.70
N LYS A 44 -9.49 -11.28 4.42
CA LYS A 44 -9.37 -9.95 3.85
C LYS A 44 -8.73 -8.96 4.82
N PHE A 45 -7.50 -8.57 4.55
CA PHE A 45 -6.77 -7.56 5.34
C PHE A 45 -5.70 -6.88 4.50
N MET A 46 -5.14 -5.81 5.04
CA MET A 46 -4.02 -5.08 4.43
C MET A 46 -2.96 -4.79 5.48
N MET A 47 -1.70 -4.86 5.08
CA MET A 47 -0.55 -4.37 5.82
C MET A 47 0.02 -3.17 5.07
N LEU A 48 0.28 -2.08 5.77
CA LEU A 48 0.91 -0.87 5.25
C LEU A 48 2.27 -0.71 5.93
N TYR A 49 3.29 -0.35 5.15
CA TYR A 49 4.65 -0.16 5.64
C TYR A 49 4.99 1.32 5.59
N ARG A 50 5.64 1.81 6.64
CA ARG A 50 6.09 3.20 6.75
C ARG A 50 7.58 3.28 7.02
N ASP A 51 8.19 4.33 6.50
CA ASP A 51 9.54 4.73 6.87
C ASP A 51 9.55 5.57 8.16
N ASP A 52 10.75 5.92 8.64
CA ASP A 52 10.94 6.71 9.85
C ASP A 52 10.40 8.15 9.73
N ALA A 53 10.21 8.66 8.50
CA ALA A 53 9.57 9.95 8.25
C ALA A 53 8.03 9.85 8.28
N GLY A 54 7.49 8.65 8.44
CA GLY A 54 6.06 8.39 8.54
C GLY A 54 5.34 8.31 7.19
N LEU A 55 6.08 8.23 6.08
CA LEU A 55 5.54 8.07 4.73
C LEU A 55 5.14 6.62 4.49
N VAL A 56 4.05 6.40 3.76
CA VAL A 56 3.73 5.05 3.28
C VAL A 56 4.70 4.68 2.16
N VAL A 57 5.45 3.60 2.35
CA VAL A 57 6.49 3.13 1.42
C VAL A 57 6.20 1.78 0.81
N GLY A 58 5.25 1.03 1.39
CA GLY A 58 4.80 -0.25 0.86
C GLY A 58 3.42 -0.64 1.35
N ALA A 59 2.80 -1.59 0.64
CA ALA A 59 1.56 -2.21 1.06
C ALA A 59 1.48 -3.66 0.58
N LEU A 60 0.85 -4.50 1.39
CA LEU A 60 0.43 -5.85 1.06
C LEU A 60 -1.07 -5.97 1.31
N GLY A 61 -1.81 -6.44 0.33
CA GLY A 61 -3.26 -6.63 0.41
C GLY A 61 -3.66 -8.07 0.12
N ILE A 62 -4.49 -8.63 1.00
CA ILE A 62 -5.18 -9.91 0.80
C ILE A 62 -6.64 -9.60 0.53
N ASN A 63 -7.13 -9.91 -0.68
CA ASN A 63 -8.50 -9.63 -1.12
C ASN A 63 -8.92 -8.14 -0.98
N GLN A 64 -7.96 -7.22 -1.15
CA GLN A 64 -8.10 -5.76 -0.92
C GLN A 64 -7.89 -4.89 -2.17
N ALA A 65 -8.29 -5.36 -3.36
CA ALA A 65 -8.03 -4.68 -4.64
C ALA A 65 -8.45 -3.19 -4.68
N LYS A 66 -9.55 -2.83 -4.01
CA LYS A 66 -10.01 -1.43 -3.93
C LYS A 66 -9.02 -0.55 -3.17
N ASP A 67 -8.60 -0.98 -1.99
CA ASP A 67 -7.73 -0.20 -1.11
C ASP A 67 -6.29 -0.18 -1.63
N MET A 68 -5.83 -1.26 -2.30
CA MET A 68 -4.49 -1.34 -2.89
C MET A 68 -4.18 -0.22 -3.88
N ARG A 69 -5.17 0.19 -4.69
CA ARG A 69 -5.03 1.33 -5.59
C ARG A 69 -4.74 2.63 -4.84
N PHE A 70 -5.33 2.83 -3.66
CA PHE A 70 -5.13 4.03 -2.87
C PHE A 70 -3.84 3.95 -2.04
N ALA A 71 -3.45 2.76 -1.60
CA ALA A 71 -2.14 2.52 -1.00
C ALA A 71 -1.00 2.85 -1.97
N GLN A 72 -1.11 2.41 -3.24
CA GLN A 72 -0.15 2.78 -4.29
C GLN A 72 -0.06 4.31 -4.47
N LYS A 73 -1.20 5.01 -4.44
CA LYS A 73 -1.21 6.48 -4.52
C LYS A 73 -0.55 7.17 -3.33
N LEU A 74 -0.70 6.63 -2.12
CA LEU A 74 -0.01 7.15 -0.94
C LEU A 74 1.52 7.07 -1.11
N ILE A 75 2.00 5.96 -1.69
CA ILE A 75 3.42 5.75 -2.00
C ILE A 75 3.90 6.70 -3.10
N GLU A 76 3.16 6.78 -4.23
CA GLU A 76 3.47 7.65 -5.36
C GLU A 76 3.57 9.13 -4.95
N LYS A 77 2.64 9.58 -4.10
CA LYS A 77 2.58 10.97 -3.63
C LYS A 77 3.43 11.26 -2.41
N ARG A 78 4.03 10.24 -1.79
CA ARG A 78 4.82 10.37 -0.55
C ARG A 78 4.03 11.11 0.55
N ILE A 79 2.82 10.62 0.84
CA ILE A 79 1.95 11.23 1.86
C ILE A 79 2.27 10.64 3.23
N ALA A 80 2.57 11.51 4.20
CA ALA A 80 2.61 11.15 5.61
C ALA A 80 1.19 11.06 6.16
N VAL A 81 0.83 9.92 6.73
CA VAL A 81 -0.51 9.70 7.32
C VAL A 81 -0.34 9.24 8.77
N ASP A 82 -1.24 9.71 9.63
CA ASP A 82 -1.33 9.23 11.01
C ASP A 82 -1.54 7.70 11.03
N PRO A 83 -0.70 6.94 11.76
CA PRO A 83 -0.82 5.49 11.84
C PRO A 83 -2.20 5.03 12.34
N ALA A 84 -2.86 5.77 13.22
CA ALA A 84 -4.19 5.43 13.71
C ALA A 84 -5.25 5.47 12.59
N LEU A 85 -5.14 6.43 11.66
CA LEU A 85 -6.03 6.55 10.51
C LEU A 85 -5.77 5.45 9.46
N LEU A 86 -4.52 5.02 9.31
CA LEU A 86 -4.17 3.91 8.41
C LEU A 86 -4.71 2.57 8.95
N ALA A 87 -4.63 2.36 10.26
CA ALA A 87 -5.09 1.15 10.92
C ALA A 87 -6.62 0.99 10.92
N ASP A 88 -7.39 2.09 11.00
CA ASP A 88 -8.85 2.04 11.11
C ASP A 88 -9.55 1.59 9.81
N PRO A 89 -10.12 0.37 9.74
CA PRO A 89 -10.79 -0.13 8.53
C PRO A 89 -12.03 0.69 8.13
N LYS A 90 -12.58 1.55 8.99
CA LYS A 90 -13.71 2.45 8.68
C LYS A 90 -13.26 3.70 7.93
N GLN A 91 -11.98 4.06 8.03
CA GLN A 91 -11.44 5.24 7.35
C GLN A 91 -11.34 4.98 5.84
N ASP A 92 -11.83 5.90 5.02
CA ASP A 92 -11.73 5.77 3.56
C ASP A 92 -10.30 6.10 3.09
N LEU A 93 -9.54 5.08 2.68
CA LEU A 93 -8.16 5.24 2.20
C LEU A 93 -8.06 6.19 1.00
N ARG A 94 -9.13 6.31 0.20
CA ARG A 94 -9.20 7.28 -0.88
C ARG A 94 -9.06 8.72 -0.38
N LYS A 95 -9.64 9.06 0.77
CA LYS A 95 -9.59 10.41 1.34
C LYS A 95 -8.20 10.74 1.87
N LEU A 96 -7.46 9.73 2.33
CA LEU A 96 -6.08 9.86 2.79
C LEU A 96 -5.10 10.05 1.62
N ALA A 97 -5.43 9.54 0.43
CA ALA A 97 -4.59 9.58 -0.77
C ALA A 97 -4.82 10.80 -1.70
N GLN A 98 -5.54 11.83 -1.23
CA GLN A 98 -5.83 13.04 -1.99
C GLN A 98 -4.69 14.04 -1.95
#